data_AF-A0A530MV06-F1
#
_entry.id   AF-A0A530MV06-F1
#
_cell.length_a   1.000
_cell.length_b   1.000
_cell.length_c   1.000
_cell.angle_alpha   90.00
_cell.angle_beta   90.00
_cell.angle_gamma   90.00
#
_symmetry.space_group_name_H-M   'P 1'
#
loop_
_entity.id
_entity.type
_entity.pdbx_description
1 polymer ?
#
loop_
_entity_poly.entity_id
_entity_poly.type
_entity_poly.pdbx_seq_one_letter_code
_entity_poly.pdbx_strand_id
1 'polypeptide(L)'
;SMLLRLATVDIGSWVLPLVGLALVAPRVGIGGRFVHYVVASNWASAIIAWLMLPSALIRLFLPSTNEVPGLVSLLLFAVSMILTWRMTNAVIGRGAAVGTAVFAGMFVASLVVLFGLQALLGITIPTRVEG
;
A
#
# COMPACT_ATOMS: atom_id res chain seq x y z
N SER A 1 -3.33 24.46 2.08
CA SER A 1 -2.55 24.10 0.88
C SER A 1 -2.90 22.68 0.45
N MET A 2 -3.04 22.41 -0.85
CA MET A 2 -3.27 21.06 -1.40
C MET A 2 -2.13 20.09 -1.02
N LEU A 3 -0.89 20.57 -1.00
CA LEU A 3 0.28 19.80 -0.59
C LEU A 3 0.12 19.20 0.82
N LEU A 4 -0.31 20.01 1.79
CA LEU A 4 -0.53 19.55 3.17
C LEU A 4 -1.61 18.48 3.24
N ARG A 5 -2.69 18.61 2.46
CA ARG A 5 -3.76 17.60 2.43
C ARG A 5 -3.24 16.27 1.88
N LEU A 6 -2.51 16.31 0.77
CA LEU A 6 -1.89 15.10 0.18
C LEU A 6 -0.89 14.46 1.14
N ALA A 7 -0.02 15.25 1.76
CA ALA A 7 0.94 14.74 2.76
C ALA A 7 0.23 14.09 3.96
N THR A 8 -0.86 14.68 4.44
CA THR A 8 -1.66 14.09 5.54
C THR A 8 -2.30 12.77 5.12
N VAL A 9 -2.87 12.68 3.91
CA VAL A 9 -3.43 11.42 3.38
C VAL A 9 -2.35 10.35 3.29
N ASP A 10 -1.21 10.69 2.71
CA ASP A 10 -0.10 9.76 2.49
C ASP A 10 0.42 9.19 3.83
N ILE A 11 0.81 10.08 4.76
CA ILE A 11 1.27 9.70 6.10
C ILE A 11 0.20 8.91 6.85
N GLY A 12 -1.07 9.35 6.80
CA GLY A 12 -2.15 8.70 7.51
C GLY A 12 -2.42 7.28 7.00
N SER A 13 -2.50 7.10 5.68
CA SER A 13 -2.72 5.79 5.04
C SER A 13 -1.58 4.80 5.25
N TRP A 14 -0.38 5.32 5.56
CA TRP A 14 0.78 4.52 5.92
C TRP A 14 0.84 4.19 7.42
N VAL A 15 0.66 5.18 8.30
CA VAL A 15 0.91 5.04 9.75
C VAL A 15 -0.30 4.49 10.51
N LEU A 16 -1.52 4.94 10.20
CA LEU A 16 -2.71 4.57 10.98
C LEU A 16 -3.03 3.07 10.95
N PRO A 17 -2.89 2.35 9.82
CA PRO A 17 -3.05 0.90 9.81
C PRO A 17 -2.07 0.19 10.75
N LEU A 18 -0.81 0.67 10.82
CA LEU A 18 0.20 0.12 11.74
C LEU A 18 -0.17 0.40 13.21
N VAL A 19 -0.72 1.58 13.50
CA VAL A 19 -1.25 1.89 14.84
C VAL A 19 -2.40 0.93 15.18
N GLY A 20 -3.34 0.72 14.26
CA GLY A 20 -4.43 -0.24 14.44
C GLY A 20 -3.92 -1.66 14.71
N LEU A 21 -2.92 -2.11 13.94
CA LEU A 21 -2.27 -3.38 14.17
C LEU A 21 -1.57 -3.44 15.53
N ALA A 22 -0.87 -2.37 15.95
CA ALA A 22 -0.19 -2.32 17.25
C ALA A 22 -1.17 -2.52 18.42
N LEU A 23 -2.38 -1.99 18.30
CA LEU A 23 -3.43 -2.14 19.33
C LEU A 23 -3.99 -3.58 19.37
N VAL A 24 -4.10 -4.25 18.22
CA VAL A 24 -4.70 -5.59 18.13
C VAL A 24 -3.68 -6.71 18.30
N ALA A 25 -2.43 -6.49 17.88
CA ALA A 25 -1.37 -7.51 17.81
C ALA A 25 -1.12 -8.25 19.13
N PRO A 26 -1.09 -7.60 20.32
CA PRO A 26 -0.96 -8.29 21.59
C PRO A 26 -2.13 -9.24 21.88
N ARG A 27 -3.35 -8.82 21.53
CA ARG A 27 -4.60 -9.56 21.81
C ARG A 27 -4.71 -10.84 20.98
N VAL A 28 -4.09 -10.86 19.80
CA VAL A 28 -4.12 -12.00 18.88
C VAL A 28 -2.81 -12.81 18.86
N GLY A 29 -1.92 -12.60 19.84
CA GLY A 29 -0.72 -13.42 20.04
C GLY A 29 0.45 -13.14 19.08
N ILE A 30 0.42 -12.01 18.36
CA ILE A 30 1.48 -11.57 17.43
C ILE A 30 2.26 -10.34 17.92
N GLY A 31 2.03 -9.88 19.16
CA GLY A 31 2.67 -8.68 19.73
C GLY A 31 4.20 -8.66 19.61
N GLY A 32 4.87 -9.79 19.91
CA GLY A 32 6.34 -9.90 19.79
C GLY A 32 6.88 -9.84 18.35
N ARG A 33 6.00 -9.87 17.34
CA ARG A 33 6.34 -9.77 15.92
C ARG A 33 6.02 -8.41 15.31
N PHE A 34 5.32 -7.54 16.05
CA PHE A 34 4.91 -6.24 15.53
C PHE A 34 6.09 -5.39 15.03
N VAL A 35 7.14 -5.24 15.83
CA VAL A 35 8.33 -4.46 15.44
C VAL A 35 9.01 -5.07 14.22
N HIS A 36 9.15 -6.40 14.17
CA HIS A 36 9.71 -7.10 13.01
C HIS A 36 8.89 -6.84 11.75
N TYR A 37 7.56 -6.85 11.87
CA TYR A 37 6.64 -6.53 10.77
C TYR A 37 6.83 -5.10 10.28
N VAL A 38 6.84 -4.12 11.20
CA VAL A 38 7.02 -2.69 10.85
C VAL A 38 8.35 -2.46 10.12
N VAL A 39 9.44 -3.01 10.66
CA VAL A 39 10.78 -2.86 10.07
C VAL A 39 10.83 -3.51 8.70
N ALA A 40 10.37 -4.76 8.59
CA ALA A 40 10.37 -5.48 7.32
C ALA A 40 9.46 -4.80 6.28
N SER A 41 8.28 -4.32 6.68
CA SER A 41 7.37 -3.61 5.77
C SER A 41 7.98 -2.31 5.28
N ASN A 42 8.66 -1.56 6.14
CA ASN A 42 9.32 -0.32 5.75
C ASN A 42 10.42 -0.56 4.70
N TRP A 43 11.30 -1.53 4.94
CA TRP A 43 12.35 -1.89 3.99
C TRP A 43 11.81 -2.49 2.70
N ALA A 44 10.76 -3.31 2.77
CA ALA A 44 10.10 -3.84 1.58
C ALA A 44 9.46 -2.71 0.75
N SER A 45 8.80 -1.74 1.39
CA SER A 45 8.20 -0.59 0.72
C SER A 45 9.22 0.24 -0.06
N ALA A 46 10.44 0.40 0.46
CA ALA A 46 11.52 1.10 -0.25
C ALA A 46 11.84 0.44 -1.60
N ILE A 47 11.88 -0.89 -1.66
CA ILE A 47 12.13 -1.65 -2.90
C ILE A 47 10.90 -1.60 -3.81
N ILE A 48 9.70 -1.79 -3.24
CA ILE A 48 8.43 -1.77 -3.97
C ILE A 48 8.18 -0.41 -4.64
N ALA A 49 8.62 0.70 -4.03
CA ALA A 49 8.52 2.03 -4.61
C ALA A 49 9.21 2.13 -5.98
N TRP A 50 10.34 1.43 -6.16
CA TRP A 50 11.06 1.39 -7.43
C TRP A 50 10.53 0.33 -8.40
N LEU A 51 9.66 -0.57 -7.95
CA LEU A 51 9.10 -1.63 -8.79
C LEU A 51 8.29 -1.07 -9.97
N MET A 52 7.71 0.14 -9.83
CA MET A 52 6.95 0.80 -10.89
C MET A 52 7.81 1.49 -11.95
N LEU A 53 9.12 1.62 -11.73
CA LEU A 53 10.05 2.29 -12.65
C LEU A 53 9.98 1.74 -14.09
N PRO A 54 9.90 0.42 -14.35
CA PRO A 54 9.81 -0.09 -15.72
C PRO A 54 8.58 0.44 -16.47
N SER A 55 7.41 0.49 -15.82
CA SER A 55 6.21 1.04 -16.43
C SER A 55 6.37 2.53 -16.75
N ALA A 56 6.97 3.30 -15.81
CA ALA A 56 7.24 4.71 -16.01
C ALA A 56 8.21 4.97 -17.18
N LEU A 57 9.25 4.15 -17.32
CA LEU A 57 10.20 4.24 -18.43
C LEU A 57 9.55 3.92 -19.78
N ILE A 58 8.71 2.88 -19.85
CA ILE A 58 7.98 2.53 -21.08
C ILE A 58 7.07 3.69 -21.54
N ARG A 59 6.44 4.43 -20.61
CA ARG A 59 5.61 5.60 -20.94
C ARG A 59 6.37 6.71 -21.67
N LEU A 60 7.70 6.79 -21.52
CA LEU A 60 8.51 7.82 -22.19
C LEU A 60 8.64 7.59 -23.70
N PHE A 61 8.46 6.35 -24.16
CA PHE A 61 8.71 5.96 -25.54
C PHE A 61 7.44 5.63 -26.33
N LEU A 62 6.29 5.58 -25.67
CA LEU A 62 5.00 5.23 -26.28
C LEU A 62 4.03 6.43 -26.28
N PRO A 63 3.11 6.51 -27.26
CA PRO A 63 2.03 7.49 -27.23
C PRO A 63 1.17 7.36 -25.96
N SER A 64 0.60 8.47 -25.49
CA SER A 64 -0.24 8.49 -24.28
C SER A 64 -1.54 7.67 -24.40
N THR A 65 -1.96 7.34 -25.61
CA THR A 65 -3.11 6.46 -25.91
C THR A 65 -2.76 4.97 -25.86
N ASN A 66 -1.48 4.62 -25.69
CA ASN A 66 -1.05 3.24 -25.63
C ASN A 66 -1.26 2.66 -24.22
N GLU A 67 -1.96 1.53 -24.12
CA GLU A 67 -2.33 0.89 -22.85
C GLU A 67 -1.26 -0.04 -22.26
N VAL A 68 -0.20 -0.35 -23.01
CA VAL A 68 0.90 -1.23 -22.56
C VAL A 68 1.49 -0.80 -21.22
N PRO A 69 1.83 0.48 -20.97
CA PRO A 69 2.36 0.86 -19.68
C PRO A 69 1.37 0.66 -18.52
N GLY A 70 0.06 0.83 -18.78
CA GLY A 70 -0.99 0.54 -17.80
C GLY A 70 -1.05 -0.93 -17.42
N LEU A 71 -1.00 -1.84 -18.42
CA LEU A 71 -0.91 -3.28 -18.18
C LEU A 71 0.35 -3.67 -17.39
N VAL A 72 1.50 -3.09 -17.73
CA VAL A 72 2.75 -3.33 -17.01
C VAL A 72 2.64 -2.85 -15.56
N SER A 73 2.06 -1.67 -15.31
CA SER A 73 1.77 -1.18 -13.95
C SER A 73 0.89 -2.16 -13.17
N LEU A 74 -0.19 -2.68 -13.78
CA LEU A 74 -1.10 -3.62 -13.14
C LEU A 74 -0.41 -4.94 -12.77
N LEU A 75 0.41 -5.49 -13.67
CA LEU A 75 1.18 -6.71 -13.40
C LEU A 75 2.19 -6.49 -12.27
N LEU A 76 2.94 -5.38 -12.30
CA LEU A 76 3.89 -5.03 -11.24
C LEU A 76 3.18 -4.78 -9.91
N PHE A 77 1.96 -4.25 -9.93
CA PHE A 77 1.14 -4.08 -8.74
C PHE A 77 0.76 -5.45 -8.16
N ALA A 78 0.29 -6.38 -8.98
CA ALA A 78 -0.01 -7.76 -8.54
C ALA A 78 1.24 -8.45 -7.96
N VAL A 79 2.41 -8.29 -8.59
CA VAL A 79 3.68 -8.78 -8.06
C VAL A 79 3.99 -8.17 -6.70
N SER A 80 3.80 -6.85 -6.54
CA SER A 80 4.01 -6.17 -5.25
C SER A 80 3.10 -6.73 -4.15
N MET A 81 1.85 -7.07 -4.47
CA MET A 81 0.91 -7.67 -3.52
C MET A 81 1.38 -9.06 -3.07
N ILE A 82 1.81 -9.89 -4.02
CA ILE A 82 2.35 -11.23 -3.72
C ILE A 82 3.60 -11.12 -2.84
N LEU A 83 4.54 -10.24 -3.17
CA LEU A 83 5.78 -10.05 -2.39
C LEU A 83 5.48 -9.54 -0.98
N THR A 84 4.53 -8.62 -0.83
CA THR A 84 4.10 -8.09 0.48
C THR A 84 3.42 -9.17 1.32
N TRP A 85 2.57 -9.99 0.72
CA TRP A 85 1.95 -11.14 1.39
C TRP A 85 3.00 -12.18 1.83
N ARG A 86 3.97 -12.49 0.96
CA ARG A 86 5.07 -13.41 1.30
C ARG A 86 5.92 -12.89 2.45
N MET A 87 6.29 -11.61 2.43
CA MET A 87 7.01 -10.95 3.51
C MET A 87 6.22 -11.00 4.81
N THR A 88 4.91 -10.69 4.76
CA THR A 88 4.03 -10.73 5.93
C THR A 88 4.00 -12.13 6.55
N ASN A 89 3.82 -13.18 5.74
CA ASN A 89 3.82 -14.55 6.24
C ASN A 89 5.16 -14.94 6.90
N ALA A 90 6.27 -14.60 6.26
CA ALA A 90 7.61 -14.92 6.78
C ALA A 90 7.88 -14.22 8.11
N VAL A 91 7.48 -12.96 8.25
CA VAL A 91 7.77 -12.15 9.44
C VAL A 91 6.82 -12.46 10.60
N ILE A 92 5.55 -12.70 10.32
CA ILE A 92 4.55 -13.06 11.35
C ILE A 92 4.85 -14.46 11.90
N GLY A 93 5.19 -15.44 11.05
CA GLY A 93 5.65 -16.75 11.48
C GLY A 93 4.62 -17.56 12.30
N ARG A 94 3.31 -17.33 12.09
CA ARG A 94 2.19 -18.00 12.78
C ARG A 94 1.31 -18.84 11.84
N GLY A 95 1.86 -19.24 10.69
CA GLY A 95 1.14 -20.00 9.66
C GLY A 95 0.41 -19.12 8.65
N ALA A 96 0.04 -19.73 7.52
CA ALA A 96 -0.47 -19.03 6.34
C ALA A 96 -1.79 -18.29 6.59
N ALA A 97 -2.68 -18.85 7.43
CA ALA A 97 -3.95 -18.22 7.76
C ALA A 97 -3.77 -16.88 8.48
N VAL A 98 -2.93 -16.85 9.52
CA VAL A 98 -2.67 -15.63 10.31
C VAL A 98 -1.93 -14.59 9.47
N GLY A 99 -0.91 -14.98 8.72
CA GLY A 99 -0.18 -14.07 7.84
C GLY A 99 -1.06 -13.46 6.75
N THR A 100 -1.97 -14.25 6.18
CA THR A 100 -2.96 -13.76 5.21
C THR A 100 -3.97 -12.82 5.84
N ALA A 101 -4.45 -13.10 7.05
CA ALA A 101 -5.36 -12.21 7.77
C ALA A 101 -4.70 -10.85 8.10
N VAL A 102 -3.42 -10.86 8.52
CA VAL A 102 -2.66 -9.62 8.74
C VAL A 102 -2.47 -8.85 7.43
N PHE A 103 -2.06 -9.52 6.35
CA PHE A 103 -1.90 -8.89 5.04
C PHE A 103 -3.20 -8.26 4.54
N ALA A 104 -4.30 -9.03 4.51
CA ALA A 104 -5.59 -8.57 4.05
C ALA A 104 -6.14 -7.45 4.95
N GLY A 105 -6.03 -7.60 6.27
CA GLY A 105 -6.46 -6.59 7.23
C GLY A 105 -5.70 -5.27 7.06
N MET A 106 -4.38 -5.32 6.90
CA MET A 106 -3.56 -4.14 6.63
C MET A 106 -3.90 -3.49 5.30
N PHE A 107 -4.07 -4.28 4.23
CA PHE A 107 -4.45 -3.78 2.92
C PHE A 107 -5.80 -3.05 2.96
N VAL A 108 -6.82 -3.68 3.56
CA VAL A 108 -8.15 -3.08 3.71
C VAL A 108 -8.11 -1.85 4.59
N ALA A 109 -7.39 -1.89 5.73
CA ALA A 109 -7.25 -0.74 6.61
C ALA A 109 -6.57 0.45 5.90
N SER A 110 -5.52 0.20 5.11
CA SER A 110 -4.88 1.24 4.29
C SER A 110 -5.84 1.86 3.29
N LEU A 111 -6.67 1.07 2.59
CA LEU A 111 -7.68 1.60 1.67
C LEU A 111 -8.75 2.42 2.40
N VAL A 112 -9.27 1.92 3.52
CA VAL A 112 -10.27 2.63 4.33
C VAL A 112 -9.71 3.97 4.80
N VAL A 113 -8.47 4.00 5.31
CA VAL A 113 -7.83 5.24 5.75
C VAL A 113 -7.57 6.17 4.57
N LEU A 114 -7.06 5.66 3.45
CA LEU A 114 -6.78 6.45 2.24
C LEU A 114 -8.04 7.17 1.76
N PHE A 115 -9.12 6.42 1.49
CA PHE A 115 -10.36 7.00 0.98
C PHE A 115 -11.07 7.84 2.03
N GLY A 116 -11.04 7.42 3.30
CA GLY A 116 -11.62 8.18 4.41
C GLY A 116 -10.95 9.54 4.58
N LEU A 117 -9.62 9.61 4.53
CA LEU A 117 -8.88 10.88 4.62
C LEU A 117 -9.04 11.73 3.37
N GLN A 118 -9.07 11.14 2.17
CA GLN A 118 -9.36 11.87 0.93
C GLN A 118 -10.74 12.54 1.00
N ALA A 119 -11.76 11.80 1.44
CA ALA A 119 -13.12 12.33 1.62
C ALA A 119 -13.16 13.43 2.69
N LEU A 120 -12.56 13.18 3.87
CA LEU A 120 -12.54 14.13 4.99
C LEU A 120 -11.83 15.45 4.63
N LEU A 121 -10.76 15.37 3.82
CA LEU A 121 -9.96 16.53 3.41
C LEU A 121 -10.44 17.14 2.08
N GLY A 122 -11.51 16.61 1.48
CA GLY A 122 -12.08 17.09 0.23
C GLY A 122 -11.12 16.99 -0.96
N ILE A 123 -10.36 15.90 -1.05
CA ILE A 123 -9.53 15.57 -2.23
C ILE A 123 -10.41 14.77 -3.20
N THR A 124 -10.86 15.43 -4.26
CA THR A 124 -11.64 14.81 -5.32
C THR A 124 -10.74 14.38 -6.47
N ILE A 125 -11.04 13.23 -7.06
CA ILE A 125 -10.46 12.83 -8.35
C ILE A 125 -11.00 13.80 -9.41
N PRO A 126 -10.16 14.49 -10.20
CA PRO A 126 -10.63 15.31 -11.29
C PRO A 126 -11.41 14.43 -12.27
N THR A 127 -12.73 14.59 -12.35
CA THR A 127 -13.50 13.99 -13.44
C THR A 127 -13.21 14.84 -14.67
N ARG A 128 -12.47 14.30 -15.64
CA ARG A 128 -12.34 14.93 -16.95
C ARG A 128 -13.74 14.97 -17.58
N VAL A 129 -14.45 16.05 -17.32
CA VAL A 129 -15.65 16.48 -18.05
C VAL A 129 -15.27 17.80 -18.70
N GLU A 130 -14.51 17.72 -19.77
CA GLU A 130 -14.39 18.81 -20.74
C GLU A 130 -14.68 18.18 -22.10
N GLY A 131 -15.84 18.58 -22.66
CA GLY A 131 -16.24 18.28 -24.02
C GLY A 131 -15.68 19.26 -25.02
#